data_AF-A0A924C223-F1
#
_entry.id   AF-A0A924C223-F1
#
_cell.length_a   1.000
_cell.length_b   1.000
_cell.length_c   1.000
_cell.angle_alpha   90.00
_cell.angle_beta   90.00
_cell.angle_gamma   90.00
#
_symmetry.space_group_name_H-M   'P 1'
#
loop_
_entity.id
_entity.type
_entity.pdbx_description
1 polymer ?
#
loop_
_entity_poly.entity_id
_entity_poly.type
_entity_poly.pdbx_seq_one_letter_code
_entity_poly.pdbx_strand_id
1 'polypeptide(L)'
;MTTLGSINTVGSHPILDTIFQHEKCSGFSESQKQQVQKAYDLAVSLHIGQFRHNKQPYIRHIERSISIYLNETLYSDEPCNHEYLMALILHDCIEDHPNGLQEIASNEFDIHIILDILWMSEPTPSVIAQVEKIRETNPFVWSEIYRSGFLDLYSNIEKNNPEKFVLQLTANNRLTDTMSTSLRTLWFHFFAEKYITQTTLEDQQEIYAEFVFLCMIAGMPRELFRIKATERRDNMRDIEGLLQPSKIRSATKTMKTTMEIYVPRAREIGDTNLVEGLIADKISEFARFVKDGLIKPPKTTST
;
A
#
# COMPACT_ATOMS: atom_id res chain seq x y z
N MET A 1 -28.15 -20.03 16.00
CA MET A 1 -28.69 -18.72 15.57
C MET A 1 -28.50 -17.76 16.73
N THR A 2 -27.40 -17.02 16.71
CA THR A 2 -27.12 -15.97 17.69
C THR A 2 -26.95 -14.71 16.88
N THR A 3 -27.97 -13.87 16.90
CA THR A 3 -28.04 -12.57 16.24
C THR A 3 -26.90 -11.71 16.79
N LEU A 4 -25.88 -11.44 15.97
CA LEU A 4 -24.92 -10.38 16.23
C LEU A 4 -25.70 -9.07 16.22
N GLY A 5 -25.90 -8.52 17.42
CA GLY A 5 -26.51 -7.22 17.62
C GLY A 5 -25.71 -6.16 16.87
N SER A 6 -26.43 -5.32 16.14
CA SER A 6 -25.92 -4.09 15.53
C SER A 6 -25.14 -3.27 16.56
N ILE A 7 -23.81 -3.25 16.45
CA ILE A 7 -22.99 -2.26 17.14
C ILE A 7 -23.14 -0.95 16.36
N ASN A 8 -24.26 -0.27 16.58
CA ASN A 8 -24.36 1.16 16.35
C ASN A 8 -23.57 1.84 17.47
N THR A 9 -22.27 2.00 17.29
CA THR A 9 -21.50 2.99 18.04
C THR A 9 -20.89 3.97 17.05
N VAL A 10 -21.74 4.88 16.55
CA VAL A 10 -21.31 6.16 16.00
C VAL A 10 -20.76 6.97 17.17
N GLY A 11 -19.54 6.64 17.59
CA GLY A 11 -18.74 7.49 18.45
C GLY A 11 -18.03 8.51 17.58
N SER A 12 -18.01 9.78 17.97
CA SER A 12 -17.16 10.77 17.30
C SER A 12 -15.70 10.31 17.44
N HIS A 13 -15.09 9.84 16.35
CA HIS A 13 -13.68 9.50 16.34
C HIS A 13 -12.87 10.81 16.31
N PRO A 14 -12.00 11.09 17.29
CA PRO A 14 -11.28 12.37 17.35
C PRO A 14 -10.45 12.69 16.09
N ILE A 15 -10.00 11.65 15.38
CA ILE A 15 -9.29 11.82 14.12
C ILE A 15 -10.20 12.39 13.01
N LEU A 16 -11.50 12.09 13.01
CA LEU A 16 -12.43 12.61 12.00
C LEU A 16 -12.69 14.10 12.20
N ASP A 17 -12.78 14.56 13.45
CA ASP A 17 -12.79 15.98 13.76
C ASP A 17 -11.49 16.65 13.26
N THR A 18 -10.34 16.00 13.48
CA THR A 18 -9.03 16.48 13.01
C THR A 18 -8.98 16.58 11.48
N ILE A 19 -9.48 15.56 10.76
CA ILE A 19 -9.55 15.55 9.29
C ILE A 19 -10.44 16.69 8.81
N PHE A 20 -11.67 16.80 9.32
CA PHE A 20 -12.64 17.77 8.79
C PHE A 20 -12.34 19.22 9.19
N GLN A 21 -11.52 19.44 10.21
CA GLN A 21 -10.99 20.77 10.56
C GLN A 21 -9.67 21.10 9.84
N HIS A 22 -9.04 20.13 9.17
CA HIS A 22 -7.80 20.35 8.44
C HIS A 22 -8.04 21.25 7.23
N GLU A 23 -7.16 22.23 6.98
CA GLU A 23 -7.30 23.19 5.88
C GLU A 23 -7.42 22.51 4.51
N LYS A 24 -6.71 21.39 4.34
CA LYS A 24 -6.73 20.53 3.13
C LYS A 24 -8.09 19.92 2.84
N CYS A 25 -8.91 19.70 3.85
CA CYS A 25 -10.22 19.06 3.74
C CYS A 25 -11.37 20.08 3.81
N SER A 26 -11.06 21.39 3.89
CA SER A 26 -12.05 22.47 4.01
C SER A 26 -13.06 22.50 2.85
N GLY A 27 -12.67 21.98 1.68
CA GLY A 27 -13.55 21.88 0.50
C GLY A 27 -14.53 20.71 0.50
N PHE A 28 -14.50 19.82 1.50
CA PHE A 28 -15.40 18.66 1.53
C PHE A 28 -16.85 19.09 1.79
N SER A 29 -17.75 18.65 0.90
CA SER A 29 -19.19 18.71 1.15
C SER A 29 -19.60 17.74 2.26
N GLU A 30 -20.79 17.95 2.84
CA GLU A 30 -21.32 17.06 3.88
C GLU A 30 -21.45 15.60 3.41
N SER A 31 -21.79 15.38 2.14
CA SER A 31 -21.83 14.04 1.54
C SER A 31 -20.44 13.38 1.54
N GLN A 32 -19.40 14.14 1.20
CA GLN A 32 -18.02 13.62 1.16
C GLN A 32 -17.50 13.33 2.56
N LYS A 33 -17.81 14.19 3.54
CA LYS A 33 -17.49 13.93 4.96
C LYS A 33 -18.15 12.64 5.44
N GLN A 34 -19.42 12.40 5.08
CA GLN A 34 -20.13 11.17 5.42
C GLN A 34 -19.48 9.94 4.76
N GLN A 35 -19.01 10.03 3.52
CA GLN A 35 -18.29 8.94 2.86
C GLN A 35 -16.95 8.64 3.54
N VAL A 36 -16.18 9.67 3.92
CA VAL A 36 -14.92 9.51 4.67
C VAL A 36 -15.16 8.89 6.05
N GLN A 37 -16.19 9.36 6.77
CA GLN A 37 -16.64 8.78 8.03
C GLN A 37 -16.99 7.29 7.87
N LYS A 38 -17.80 6.95 6.86
CA LYS A 38 -18.18 5.56 6.56
C LYS A 38 -16.97 4.67 6.27
N ALA A 39 -16.00 5.18 5.49
CA ALA A 39 -14.75 4.46 5.21
C ALA A 39 -13.94 4.23 6.49
N TYR A 40 -13.83 5.24 7.35
CA TYR A 40 -13.11 5.12 8.61
C TYR A 40 -13.79 4.13 9.58
N ASP A 41 -15.12 4.23 9.74
CA ASP A 41 -15.89 3.30 10.60
C ASP A 41 -15.75 1.85 10.12
N LEU A 42 -15.78 1.63 8.80
CA LEU A 42 -15.53 0.32 8.22
C LEU A 42 -14.12 -0.17 8.55
N ALA A 43 -13.09 0.65 8.35
CA ALA A 43 -11.72 0.29 8.66
C ALA A 43 -11.53 -0.04 10.15
N VAL A 44 -12.12 0.76 11.04
CA VAL A 44 -12.15 0.47 12.48
C VAL A 44 -12.75 -0.91 12.73
N SER A 45 -13.92 -1.19 12.14
CA SER A 45 -14.64 -2.46 12.35
C SER A 45 -13.85 -3.69 11.90
N LEU A 46 -13.14 -3.59 10.76
CA LEU A 46 -12.39 -4.69 10.17
C LEU A 46 -11.05 -4.95 10.89
N HIS A 47 -10.49 -3.91 11.52
CA HIS A 47 -9.23 -3.99 12.26
C HIS A 47 -9.45 -4.07 13.80
N ILE A 48 -10.67 -4.31 14.28
CA ILE A 48 -10.93 -4.50 15.73
C ILE A 48 -10.09 -5.65 16.26
N GLY A 49 -9.35 -5.39 17.34
CA GLY A 49 -8.53 -6.40 18.00
C GLY A 49 -7.24 -6.76 17.24
N GLN A 50 -6.98 -6.12 16.10
CA GLN A 50 -5.70 -6.23 15.39
C GLN A 50 -4.66 -5.30 16.02
N PHE A 51 -3.45 -5.82 16.17
CA PHE A 51 -2.32 -5.07 16.74
C PHE A 51 -1.13 -5.11 15.79
N ARG A 52 -0.38 -4.02 15.73
CA ARG A 52 0.92 -3.94 15.06
C ARG A 52 1.96 -4.76 15.84
N HIS A 53 3.11 -5.00 15.21
CA HIS A 53 4.25 -5.71 15.81
C HIS A 53 4.73 -5.08 17.14
N ASN A 54 4.59 -3.77 17.30
CA ASN A 54 4.91 -3.01 18.50
C ASN A 54 3.80 -3.05 19.58
N LYS A 55 2.76 -3.89 19.39
CA LYS A 55 1.57 -4.04 20.25
C LYS A 55 0.64 -2.83 20.31
N GLN A 56 0.82 -1.82 19.46
CA GLN A 56 -0.18 -0.75 19.30
C GLN A 56 -1.37 -1.24 18.48
N PRO A 57 -2.60 -0.76 18.76
CA PRO A 57 -3.77 -1.06 17.92
C PRO A 57 -3.51 -0.67 16.46
N TYR A 58 -3.97 -1.50 15.51
CA TYR A 58 -3.72 -1.29 14.09
C TYR A 58 -4.25 0.05 13.58
N ILE A 59 -5.39 0.51 14.10
CA ILE A 59 -5.98 1.80 13.71
C ILE A 59 -5.02 3.00 13.84
N ARG A 60 -4.03 2.91 14.75
CA ARG A 60 -2.99 3.94 14.91
C ARG A 60 -2.11 4.09 13.66
N HIS A 61 -1.93 3.02 12.89
CA HIS A 61 -1.26 3.06 11.59
C HIS A 61 -2.06 3.92 10.60
N ILE A 62 -3.36 3.65 10.47
CA ILE A 62 -4.27 4.40 9.58
C ILE A 62 -4.27 5.90 9.96
N GLU A 63 -4.45 6.23 11.25
CA GLU A 63 -4.45 7.62 11.71
C GLU A 63 -3.14 8.37 11.45
N ARG A 64 -2.01 7.67 11.59
CA ARG A 64 -0.68 8.23 11.33
C ARG A 64 -0.45 8.40 9.83
N SER A 65 -0.85 7.44 9.00
CA SER A 65 -0.85 7.55 7.54
C SER A 65 -1.68 8.75 7.06
N ILE A 66 -2.89 8.96 7.61
CA ILE A 66 -3.70 10.15 7.31
C ILE A 66 -2.96 11.43 7.69
N SER A 67 -2.36 11.46 8.88
CA SER A 67 -1.60 12.63 9.35
C SER A 67 -0.41 12.95 8.43
N ILE A 68 0.34 11.94 7.99
CA ILE A 68 1.45 12.12 7.04
C ILE A 68 0.91 12.62 5.69
N TYR A 69 -0.20 12.07 5.21
CA TYR A 69 -0.77 12.47 3.93
C TYR A 69 -1.13 13.97 3.93
N LEU A 70 -1.90 14.39 4.94
CA LEU A 70 -2.42 15.76 5.03
C LEU A 70 -1.33 16.80 5.32
N ASN A 71 -0.33 16.47 6.14
CA ASN A 71 0.66 17.44 6.62
C ASN A 71 1.99 17.42 5.85
N GLU A 72 2.31 16.31 5.19
CA GLU A 72 3.67 16.09 4.69
C GLU A 72 3.73 15.58 3.25
N THR A 73 2.69 14.94 2.74
CA THR A 73 2.64 14.49 1.35
C THR A 73 1.96 15.52 0.45
N LEU A 74 0.86 16.12 0.90
CA LEU A 74 0.19 17.18 0.16
C LEU A 74 0.99 18.48 0.21
N TYR A 75 1.14 19.14 -0.95
CA TYR A 75 1.73 20.48 -1.03
C TYR A 75 0.83 21.49 -0.35
N SER A 76 1.38 22.60 0.16
CA SER A 76 0.65 23.60 0.97
C SER A 76 -0.57 24.24 0.26
N ASP A 77 -0.62 24.24 -1.06
CA ASP A 77 -1.73 24.77 -1.87
C ASP A 77 -2.69 23.70 -2.42
N GLU A 78 -2.34 22.42 -2.30
CA GLU A 78 -3.14 21.32 -2.85
C GLU A 78 -4.28 20.92 -1.91
N PRO A 79 -5.54 20.81 -2.37
CA PRO A 79 -6.62 20.26 -1.55
C PRO A 79 -6.52 18.74 -1.45
N CYS A 80 -6.96 18.18 -0.33
CA CYS A 80 -7.14 16.75 -0.20
C CYS A 80 -8.26 16.28 -1.15
N ASN A 81 -8.09 15.13 -1.79
CA ASN A 81 -9.22 14.43 -2.42
C ASN A 81 -9.79 13.41 -1.43
N HIS A 82 -11.08 13.49 -1.15
CA HIS A 82 -11.80 12.54 -0.31
C HIS A 82 -11.69 11.08 -0.78
N GLU A 83 -11.69 10.80 -2.09
CA GLU A 83 -11.60 9.44 -2.65
C GLU A 83 -10.23 8.81 -2.36
N TYR A 84 -9.14 9.56 -2.57
CA TYR A 84 -7.79 9.11 -2.23
C TYR A 84 -7.58 8.97 -0.72
N LEU A 85 -8.22 9.83 0.08
CA LEU A 85 -8.22 9.68 1.54
C LEU A 85 -8.97 8.40 1.97
N MET A 86 -10.10 8.09 1.34
CA MET A 86 -10.83 6.84 1.58
C MET A 86 -10.02 5.62 1.15
N ALA A 87 -9.33 5.69 0.00
CA ALA A 87 -8.45 4.61 -0.46
C ALA A 87 -7.29 4.38 0.52
N LEU A 88 -6.66 5.46 1.00
CA LEU A 88 -5.63 5.39 2.05
C LEU A 88 -6.15 4.73 3.34
N ILE A 89 -7.38 5.04 3.75
CA ILE A 89 -8.01 4.47 4.95
C ILE A 89 -8.30 2.97 4.81
N LEU A 90 -8.73 2.52 3.62
CA LEU A 90 -9.29 1.18 3.40
C LEU A 90 -8.33 0.17 2.77
N HIS A 91 -7.19 0.58 2.23
CA HIS A 91 -6.32 -0.32 1.45
C HIS A 91 -5.86 -1.57 2.21
N ASP A 92 -5.48 -1.43 3.48
CA ASP A 92 -5.06 -2.55 4.32
C ASP A 92 -6.23 -3.46 4.73
N CYS A 93 -7.48 -3.00 4.62
CA CYS A 93 -8.63 -3.86 4.90
C CYS A 93 -8.70 -5.04 3.92
N ILE A 94 -8.30 -4.85 2.66
CA ILE A 94 -8.24 -5.95 1.68
C ILE A 94 -7.11 -6.91 2.00
N GLU A 95 -5.95 -6.40 2.40
CA GLU A 95 -4.75 -7.22 2.66
C GLU A 95 -4.86 -8.01 3.98
N ASP A 96 -5.36 -7.38 5.04
CA ASP A 96 -5.33 -7.93 6.41
C ASP A 96 -6.63 -8.62 6.84
N HIS A 97 -7.73 -8.46 6.08
CA HIS A 97 -9.02 -9.08 6.41
C HIS A 97 -9.49 -10.05 5.32
N PRO A 98 -9.84 -11.31 5.65
CA PRO A 98 -10.15 -12.35 4.65
C PRO A 98 -11.42 -12.08 3.82
N ASN A 99 -12.26 -11.13 4.25
CA ASN A 99 -13.43 -10.67 3.50
C ASN A 99 -13.39 -9.16 3.20
N GLY A 100 -12.23 -8.51 3.31
CA GLY A 100 -12.12 -7.05 3.22
C GLY A 100 -12.75 -6.47 1.95
N LEU A 101 -12.47 -7.06 0.79
CA LEU A 101 -13.03 -6.61 -0.48
C LEU A 101 -14.56 -6.81 -0.55
N GLN A 102 -15.11 -7.88 0.02
CA GLN A 102 -16.56 -8.10 0.05
C GLN A 102 -17.26 -7.07 0.93
N GLU A 103 -16.67 -6.75 2.08
CA GLU A 103 -17.18 -5.74 3.00
C GLU A 103 -17.14 -4.34 2.34
N ILE A 104 -16.00 -3.97 1.73
CA ILE A 104 -15.87 -2.71 0.97
C ILE A 104 -16.90 -2.65 -0.17
N ALA A 105 -17.03 -3.71 -0.97
CA ALA A 105 -17.95 -3.74 -2.12
C ALA A 105 -19.44 -3.71 -1.71
N SER A 106 -19.75 -4.05 -0.46
CA SER A 106 -21.11 -4.03 0.10
C SER A 106 -21.45 -2.68 0.76
N ASN A 107 -20.49 -1.77 0.87
CA ASN A 107 -20.62 -0.46 1.53
C ASN A 107 -20.92 0.69 0.56
N GLU A 108 -21.44 0.42 -0.64
CA GLU A 108 -21.92 1.45 -1.60
C GLU A 108 -20.88 2.54 -1.91
N PHE A 109 -19.59 2.21 -1.91
CA PHE A 109 -18.56 3.11 -2.39
C PHE A 109 -18.55 3.15 -3.92
N ASP A 110 -18.18 4.30 -4.48
CA ASP A 110 -18.00 4.44 -5.92
C ASP A 110 -16.95 3.46 -6.44
N ILE A 111 -17.20 2.88 -7.62
CA ILE A 111 -16.36 1.82 -8.16
C ILE A 111 -14.89 2.22 -8.30
N HIS A 112 -14.61 3.48 -8.67
CA HIS A 112 -13.24 3.96 -8.82
C HIS A 112 -12.46 3.90 -7.51
N ILE A 113 -13.11 4.13 -6.36
CA ILE A 113 -12.48 4.01 -5.04
C ILE A 113 -12.11 2.55 -4.77
N ILE A 114 -13.00 1.60 -5.08
CA ILE A 114 -12.74 0.17 -4.91
C ILE A 114 -11.56 -0.27 -5.79
N LEU A 115 -11.50 0.22 -7.02
CA LEU A 115 -10.38 -0.05 -7.92
C LEU A 115 -9.08 0.56 -7.37
N ASP A 116 -9.08 1.80 -6.90
CA ASP A 116 -7.91 2.45 -6.32
C ASP A 116 -7.38 1.68 -5.10
N ILE A 117 -8.27 1.24 -4.20
CA ILE A 117 -7.92 0.37 -3.06
C ILE A 117 -7.24 -0.91 -3.56
N LEU A 118 -7.81 -1.60 -4.55
CA LEU A 118 -7.22 -2.81 -5.13
C LEU A 118 -5.84 -2.56 -5.77
N TRP A 119 -5.69 -1.46 -6.51
CA TRP A 119 -4.41 -1.08 -7.12
C TRP A 119 -3.37 -0.64 -6.08
N MET A 120 -3.79 -0.32 -4.86
CA MET A 120 -2.92 -0.11 -3.70
C MET A 120 -2.64 -1.36 -2.87
N SER A 121 -3.33 -2.47 -3.15
CA SER A 121 -3.19 -3.73 -2.43
C SER A 121 -2.23 -4.69 -3.12
N GLU A 122 -1.39 -5.37 -2.34
CA GLU A 122 -0.56 -6.46 -2.86
C GLU A 122 -1.46 -7.61 -3.38
N PRO A 123 -1.33 -8.07 -4.65
CA PRO A 123 -2.22 -9.06 -5.24
C PRO A 123 -1.82 -10.48 -4.83
N THR A 124 -1.79 -10.74 -3.52
CA THR A 124 -1.50 -12.06 -2.93
C THR A 124 -2.58 -13.07 -3.31
N PRO A 125 -2.31 -14.39 -3.22
CA PRO A 125 -3.34 -15.42 -3.38
C PRO A 125 -4.63 -15.15 -2.56
N SER A 126 -4.50 -14.61 -1.35
CA SER A 126 -5.64 -14.22 -0.50
C SER A 126 -6.48 -13.12 -1.14
N VAL A 127 -5.85 -12.03 -1.61
CA VAL A 127 -6.56 -10.92 -2.27
C VAL A 127 -7.24 -11.40 -3.55
N ILE A 128 -6.58 -12.27 -4.31
CA ILE A 128 -7.13 -12.83 -5.55
C ILE A 128 -8.33 -13.74 -5.25
N ALA A 129 -8.27 -14.55 -4.20
CA ALA A 129 -9.42 -15.34 -3.75
C ALA A 129 -10.62 -14.46 -3.37
N GLN A 130 -10.37 -13.29 -2.78
CA GLN A 130 -11.42 -12.31 -2.53
C GLN A 130 -12.01 -11.77 -3.85
N VAL A 131 -11.19 -11.42 -4.84
CA VAL A 131 -11.68 -10.97 -6.16
C VAL A 131 -12.54 -12.04 -6.84
N GLU A 132 -12.13 -13.31 -6.78
CA GLU A 132 -12.94 -14.42 -7.31
C GLU A 132 -14.27 -14.56 -6.58
N LYS A 133 -14.29 -14.39 -5.25
CA LYS A 133 -15.54 -14.42 -4.47
C LYS A 133 -16.48 -13.25 -4.83
N ILE A 134 -15.95 -12.08 -5.17
CA ILE A 134 -16.75 -10.93 -5.66
C ILE A 134 -17.54 -11.29 -6.92
N ARG A 135 -17.03 -12.19 -7.76
CA ARG A 135 -17.73 -12.67 -8.96
C ARG A 135 -19.15 -13.17 -8.65
N GLU A 136 -19.30 -13.84 -7.51
CA GLU A 136 -20.58 -14.42 -7.07
C GLU A 136 -21.40 -13.41 -6.28
N THR A 137 -20.78 -12.60 -5.41
CA THR A 137 -21.49 -11.73 -4.47
C THR A 137 -21.84 -10.36 -5.04
N ASN A 138 -21.04 -9.83 -5.97
CA ASN A 138 -21.26 -8.54 -6.63
C ASN A 138 -20.73 -8.55 -8.09
N PRO A 139 -21.51 -9.12 -9.04
CA PRO A 139 -21.08 -9.27 -10.44
C PRO A 139 -20.74 -7.95 -11.15
N PHE A 140 -21.35 -6.84 -10.74
CA PHE A 140 -21.04 -5.51 -11.28
C PHE A 140 -19.60 -5.12 -10.93
N VAL A 141 -19.25 -5.13 -9.64
CA VAL A 141 -17.89 -4.81 -9.18
C VAL A 141 -16.87 -5.77 -9.80
N TRP A 142 -17.18 -7.07 -9.87
CA TRP A 142 -16.31 -8.03 -10.55
C TRP A 142 -16.02 -7.63 -12.01
N SER A 143 -17.06 -7.22 -12.76
CA SER A 143 -16.90 -6.85 -14.16
C SER A 143 -16.01 -5.62 -14.35
N GLU A 144 -16.06 -4.68 -13.41
CA GLU A 144 -15.23 -3.48 -13.42
C GLU A 144 -13.77 -3.79 -13.04
N ILE A 145 -13.55 -4.67 -12.06
CA ILE A 145 -12.22 -5.20 -11.74
C ILE A 145 -11.62 -5.89 -12.96
N TYR A 146 -12.39 -6.73 -13.66
CA TYR A 146 -11.95 -7.40 -14.88
C TYR A 146 -11.57 -6.38 -15.97
N ARG A 147 -12.41 -5.37 -16.24
CA ARG A 147 -12.14 -4.31 -17.24
C ARG A 147 -10.92 -3.47 -16.90
N SER A 148 -10.61 -3.29 -15.61
CA SER A 148 -9.42 -2.54 -15.17
C SER A 148 -8.09 -3.23 -15.55
N GLY A 149 -8.12 -4.53 -15.88
CA GLY A 149 -6.94 -5.34 -16.14
C GLY A 149 -6.22 -5.82 -14.88
N PHE A 150 -6.80 -5.65 -13.69
CA PHE A 150 -6.21 -6.13 -12.43
C PHE A 150 -5.97 -7.66 -12.46
N LEU A 151 -6.92 -8.43 -13.01
CA LEU A 151 -6.79 -9.89 -13.13
C LEU A 151 -5.74 -10.34 -14.17
N ASP A 152 -5.38 -9.47 -15.13
CA ASP A 152 -4.32 -9.78 -16.09
C ASP A 152 -2.93 -9.81 -15.43
N LEU A 153 -2.79 -9.13 -14.28
CA LEU A 153 -1.59 -9.23 -13.45
C LEU A 153 -1.40 -10.68 -12.96
N TYR A 154 -2.52 -11.35 -12.58
CA TYR A 154 -2.51 -12.71 -12.03
C TYR A 154 -2.40 -13.82 -13.09
N SER A 155 -3.05 -13.68 -14.25
CA SER A 155 -2.89 -14.65 -15.35
C SER A 155 -1.47 -14.69 -15.94
N ASN A 156 -0.70 -13.61 -15.67
CA ASN A 156 0.76 -13.46 -15.63
C ASN A 156 1.52 -14.48 -14.73
N ILE A 157 1.06 -14.59 -13.49
CA ILE A 157 1.73 -15.26 -12.37
C ILE A 157 1.83 -16.76 -12.63
N GLU A 158 0.77 -17.36 -13.17
CA GLU A 158 0.74 -18.79 -13.48
C GLU A 158 1.73 -19.21 -14.59
N LYS A 159 2.18 -18.28 -15.43
CA LYS A 159 3.13 -18.54 -16.53
C LYS A 159 4.60 -18.35 -16.14
N ASN A 160 4.86 -17.95 -14.90
CA ASN A 160 6.19 -17.90 -14.28
C ASN A 160 7.29 -17.25 -15.15
N ASN A 161 7.01 -16.06 -15.69
CA ASN A 161 8.02 -15.30 -16.45
C ASN A 161 8.03 -13.80 -16.08
N PRO A 162 8.66 -13.46 -14.94
CA PRO A 162 8.76 -12.08 -14.44
C PRO A 162 9.41 -11.11 -15.42
N GLU A 163 10.42 -11.53 -16.18
CA GLU A 163 11.07 -10.68 -17.18
C GLU A 163 10.10 -10.31 -18.31
N LYS A 164 9.36 -11.30 -18.82
CA LYS A 164 8.35 -11.08 -19.85
C LYS A 164 7.28 -10.11 -19.37
N PHE A 165 6.87 -10.20 -18.10
CA PHE A 165 5.90 -9.27 -17.52
C PHE A 165 6.43 -7.82 -17.51
N VAL A 166 7.66 -7.59 -17.05
CA VAL A 166 8.27 -6.25 -17.06
C VAL A 166 8.41 -5.70 -18.50
N LEU A 167 8.81 -6.55 -19.45
CA LEU A 167 8.90 -6.19 -20.87
C LEU A 167 7.53 -5.81 -21.45
N GLN A 168 6.47 -6.52 -21.10
CA GLN A 168 5.10 -6.19 -21.51
C GLN A 168 4.64 -4.85 -20.96
N LEU A 169 4.92 -4.56 -19.68
CA LEU A 169 4.60 -3.26 -19.07
C LEU A 169 5.33 -2.11 -19.77
N THR A 170 6.59 -2.33 -20.14
CA THR A 170 7.41 -1.36 -20.89
C THR A 170 6.82 -1.13 -22.29
N ALA A 171 6.51 -2.20 -23.01
CA ALA A 171 5.93 -2.14 -24.36
C ALA A 171 4.56 -1.42 -24.40
N ASN A 172 3.82 -1.48 -23.29
CA ASN A 172 2.54 -0.79 -23.12
C ASN A 172 2.68 0.65 -22.58
N ASN A 173 3.91 1.20 -22.55
CA ASN A 173 4.23 2.53 -22.03
C ASN A 173 3.79 2.75 -20.56
N ARG A 174 3.66 1.68 -19.77
CA ARG A 174 3.34 1.77 -18.33
C ARG A 174 4.58 1.99 -17.47
N LEU A 175 5.76 1.68 -18.00
CA LEU A 175 7.05 1.88 -17.33
C LEU A 175 8.03 2.54 -18.30
N THR A 176 8.90 3.39 -17.76
CA THR A 176 10.07 3.89 -18.49
C THR A 176 11.14 2.80 -18.62
N ASP A 177 12.04 2.92 -19.60
CA ASP A 177 13.16 1.98 -19.79
C ASP A 177 14.07 1.90 -18.55
N THR A 178 14.27 3.02 -17.87
CA THR A 178 15.04 3.10 -16.63
C THR A 178 14.36 2.32 -15.50
N MET A 179 13.05 2.48 -15.33
CA MET A 179 12.28 1.77 -14.32
C MET A 179 12.22 0.27 -14.63
N SER A 180 12.03 -0.09 -15.90
CA SER A 180 12.08 -1.47 -16.41
C SER A 180 13.41 -2.15 -16.07
N THR A 181 14.53 -1.46 -16.29
CA THR A 181 15.87 -1.97 -15.95
C THR A 181 16.06 -2.15 -14.44
N SER A 182 15.56 -1.20 -13.64
CA SER A 182 15.62 -1.26 -12.18
C SER A 182 14.83 -2.45 -11.63
N LEU A 183 13.60 -2.67 -12.12
CA LEU A 183 12.75 -3.78 -11.72
C LEU A 183 13.35 -5.14 -12.10
N ARG A 184 13.92 -5.30 -13.30
CA ARG A 184 14.62 -6.53 -13.69
C ARG A 184 15.80 -6.83 -12.76
N THR A 185 16.61 -5.82 -12.46
CA THR A 185 17.75 -5.96 -11.54
C THR A 185 17.29 -6.36 -10.14
N LEU A 186 16.21 -5.74 -9.65
CA LEU A 186 15.62 -6.04 -8.36
C LEU A 186 15.11 -7.49 -8.31
N TRP A 187 14.44 -7.97 -9.36
CA TRP A 187 14.01 -9.36 -9.47
C TRP A 187 15.18 -10.32 -9.29
N PHE A 188 16.21 -10.18 -10.13
CA PHE A 188 17.36 -11.10 -10.12
C PHE A 188 18.09 -11.13 -8.78
N HIS A 189 18.28 -9.97 -8.15
CA HIS A 189 19.08 -9.88 -6.94
C HIS A 189 18.31 -10.22 -5.65
N PHE A 190 16.96 -10.12 -5.63
CA PHE A 190 16.19 -10.21 -4.38
C PHE A 190 15.02 -11.20 -4.38
N PHE A 191 14.52 -11.56 -5.56
CA PHE A 191 13.33 -12.40 -5.70
C PHE A 191 13.65 -13.74 -6.35
N ALA A 192 14.46 -13.78 -7.42
CA ALA A 192 14.69 -14.97 -8.24
C ALA A 192 15.16 -16.19 -7.43
N GLU A 193 16.20 -16.05 -6.60
CA GLU A 193 16.70 -17.15 -5.77
C GLU A 193 15.64 -17.63 -4.76
N LYS A 194 14.96 -16.70 -4.07
CA LYS A 194 13.90 -17.06 -3.12
C LYS A 194 12.77 -17.79 -3.81
N TYR A 195 12.36 -17.32 -4.99
CA TYR A 195 11.30 -17.91 -5.78
C TYR A 195 11.64 -19.35 -6.19
N ILE A 196 12.83 -19.57 -6.78
CA ILE A 196 13.26 -20.90 -7.28
C ILE A 196 13.45 -21.90 -6.13
N THR A 197 13.81 -21.41 -4.93
CA THR A 197 14.04 -22.26 -3.75
C THR A 197 12.79 -22.61 -2.97
N GLN A 198 11.63 -22.01 -3.27
CA GLN A 198 10.37 -22.40 -2.63
C GLN A 198 9.91 -23.78 -3.09
N THR A 199 9.33 -24.53 -2.17
CA THR A 199 8.86 -25.91 -2.41
C THR A 199 7.37 -25.99 -2.75
N THR A 200 6.58 -24.95 -2.45
CA THR A 200 5.14 -24.92 -2.71
C THR A 200 4.82 -23.85 -3.76
N LEU A 201 3.75 -24.08 -4.52
CA LEU A 201 3.25 -23.10 -5.49
C LEU A 201 2.75 -21.83 -4.80
N GLU A 202 2.13 -21.97 -3.62
CA GLU A 202 1.61 -20.86 -2.83
C GLU A 202 2.75 -19.91 -2.40
N ASP A 203 3.84 -20.43 -1.83
CA ASP A 203 5.00 -19.62 -1.45
C ASP A 203 5.66 -18.93 -2.67
N GLN A 204 5.66 -19.59 -3.82
CA GLN A 204 6.12 -18.99 -5.08
C GLN A 204 5.22 -17.82 -5.51
N GLN A 205 3.90 -18.02 -5.43
CA GLN A 205 2.92 -17.00 -5.78
C GLN A 205 3.00 -15.79 -4.86
N GLU A 206 3.26 -15.97 -3.56
CA GLU A 206 3.49 -14.85 -2.62
C GLU A 206 4.70 -14.00 -3.03
N ILE A 207 5.83 -14.64 -3.35
CA ILE A 207 7.05 -13.91 -3.78
C ILE A 207 6.80 -13.16 -5.09
N TYR A 208 6.05 -13.77 -6.01
CA TYR A 208 5.74 -13.14 -7.29
C TYR A 208 4.72 -12.01 -7.14
N ALA A 209 3.70 -12.16 -6.27
CA ALA A 209 2.74 -11.13 -5.95
C ALA A 209 3.45 -9.87 -5.43
N GLU A 210 4.41 -10.03 -4.52
CA GLU A 210 5.23 -8.93 -4.03
C GLU A 210 5.96 -8.21 -5.19
N PHE A 211 6.57 -8.98 -6.10
CA PHE A 211 7.26 -8.39 -7.25
C PHE A 211 6.32 -7.66 -8.21
N VAL A 212 5.15 -8.23 -8.49
CA VAL A 212 4.09 -7.60 -9.30
C VAL A 212 3.64 -6.31 -8.65
N PHE A 213 3.51 -6.29 -7.33
CA PHE A 213 3.12 -5.10 -6.61
C PHE A 213 4.14 -3.97 -6.73
N LEU A 214 5.44 -4.29 -6.70
CA LEU A 214 6.49 -3.31 -6.99
C LEU A 214 6.41 -2.79 -8.43
N CYS A 215 6.04 -3.63 -9.40
CA CYS A 215 5.77 -3.18 -10.77
C CYS A 215 4.54 -2.27 -10.85
N MET A 216 3.49 -2.57 -10.08
CA MET A 216 2.28 -1.72 -9.98
C MET A 216 2.64 -0.35 -9.42
N ILE A 217 3.36 -0.30 -8.29
CA ILE A 217 3.83 0.95 -7.66
C ILE A 217 4.69 1.77 -8.63
N ALA A 218 5.59 1.11 -9.35
CA ALA A 218 6.48 1.75 -10.32
C ALA A 218 5.72 2.40 -11.50
N GLY A 219 4.58 1.84 -11.91
CA GLY A 219 3.71 2.37 -12.96
C GLY A 219 2.51 3.15 -12.44
N MET A 220 2.40 3.35 -11.12
CA MET A 220 1.20 3.87 -10.47
C MET A 220 0.97 5.36 -10.83
N PRO A 221 -0.26 5.79 -11.17
CA PRO A 221 -0.56 7.19 -11.43
C PRO A 221 -0.15 8.12 -10.28
N ARG A 222 0.13 9.39 -10.59
CA ARG A 222 0.70 10.37 -9.64
C ARG A 222 0.01 10.35 -8.27
N GLU A 223 -1.31 10.53 -8.23
CA GLU A 223 -2.02 10.67 -6.96
C GLU A 223 -2.09 9.36 -6.17
N LEU A 224 -2.37 8.24 -6.85
CA LEU A 224 -2.39 6.93 -6.21
C LEU A 224 -1.00 6.56 -5.66
N PHE A 225 0.06 6.93 -6.39
CA PHE A 225 1.42 6.74 -5.91
C PHE A 225 1.73 7.57 -4.66
N ARG A 226 1.24 8.81 -4.58
CA ARG A 226 1.47 9.68 -3.40
C ARG A 226 0.83 9.12 -2.15
N ILE A 227 -0.39 8.59 -2.23
CA ILE A 227 -1.01 7.92 -1.08
C ILE A 227 -0.29 6.61 -0.73
N LYS A 228 0.13 5.79 -1.70
CA LYS A 228 0.92 4.58 -1.38
C LYS A 228 2.31 4.92 -0.82
N ALA A 229 2.92 6.01 -1.27
CA ALA A 229 4.19 6.48 -0.73
C ALA A 229 4.04 7.07 0.69
N THR A 230 2.88 7.62 1.03
CA THR A 230 2.54 8.03 2.40
C THR A 230 2.58 6.83 3.35
N GLU A 231 1.89 5.74 2.99
CA GLU A 231 1.94 4.49 3.76
C GLU A 231 3.39 3.97 3.88
N ARG A 232 4.16 4.08 2.80
CA ARG A 232 5.58 3.70 2.85
C ARG A 232 6.36 4.54 3.87
N ARG A 233 6.11 5.84 3.96
CA ARG A 233 6.74 6.72 4.96
C ARG A 233 6.33 6.35 6.38
N ASP A 234 5.07 6.00 6.58
CA ASP A 234 4.57 5.49 7.86
C ASP A 234 5.34 4.25 8.32
N ASN A 235 5.50 3.27 7.42
CA ASN A 235 6.26 2.06 7.68
C ASN A 235 7.75 2.32 7.96
N MET A 236 8.33 3.34 7.32
CA MET A 236 9.70 3.76 7.62
C MET A 236 9.80 4.38 9.02
N ARG A 237 8.75 5.00 9.57
CA ARG A 237 8.78 5.54 10.95
C ARG A 237 8.60 4.48 12.04
N ASP A 238 8.00 3.34 11.68
CA ASP A 238 7.69 2.22 12.59
C ASP A 238 8.60 0.99 12.37
N ILE A 239 9.76 1.18 11.71
CA ILE A 239 10.67 0.09 11.36
C ILE A 239 11.41 -0.51 12.56
N GLU A 240 11.28 0.07 13.77
CA GLU A 240 11.73 -0.54 15.04
C GLU A 240 11.18 -1.96 15.25
N GLY A 241 9.91 -2.19 14.89
CA GLY A 241 9.28 -3.51 14.95
C GLY A 241 9.91 -4.55 14.01
N LEU A 242 10.67 -4.10 13.01
CA LEU A 242 11.32 -4.92 11.99
C LEU A 242 12.81 -5.19 12.28
N LEU A 243 13.35 -4.72 13.41
CA LEU A 243 14.77 -4.88 13.77
C LEU A 243 15.05 -6.05 14.70
N GLN A 244 14.03 -6.85 15.01
CA GLN A 244 14.26 -8.16 15.61
C GLN A 244 15.11 -9.00 14.62
N PRO A 245 16.03 -9.87 15.10
CA PRO A 245 16.88 -10.67 14.22
C PRO A 245 16.10 -11.46 13.15
N SER A 246 14.89 -11.91 13.47
CA SER A 246 13.97 -12.59 12.56
C SER A 246 13.38 -11.70 11.45
N LYS A 247 13.41 -10.37 11.61
CA LYS A 247 12.76 -9.38 10.74
C LYS A 247 13.73 -8.46 10.00
N ILE A 248 15.04 -8.52 10.25
CA ILE A 248 16.08 -7.73 9.58
C ILE A 248 15.98 -7.80 8.03
N ARG A 249 15.64 -8.96 7.48
CA ARG A 249 15.43 -9.11 6.02
C ARG A 249 14.26 -8.24 5.53
N SER A 250 13.18 -8.16 6.29
CA SER A 250 12.02 -7.31 5.98
C SER A 250 12.41 -5.84 6.04
N ALA A 251 13.10 -5.40 7.09
CA ALA A 251 13.61 -4.03 7.19
C ALA A 251 14.51 -3.66 6.01
N THR A 252 15.45 -4.54 5.65
CA THR A 252 16.36 -4.34 4.50
C THR A 252 15.59 -4.23 3.19
N LYS A 253 14.58 -5.08 3.00
CA LYS A 253 13.71 -5.09 1.83
C LYS A 253 12.91 -3.78 1.71
N THR A 254 12.31 -3.32 2.80
CA THR A 254 11.59 -2.03 2.86
C THR A 254 12.51 -0.89 2.47
N MET A 255 13.69 -0.77 3.09
CA MET A 255 14.66 0.29 2.77
C MET A 255 15.09 0.27 1.31
N LYS A 256 15.33 -0.93 0.77
CA LYS A 256 15.82 -1.09 -0.58
C LYS A 256 14.76 -0.76 -1.63
N THR A 257 13.56 -1.31 -1.50
CA THR A 257 12.43 -1.01 -2.40
C THR A 257 12.05 0.47 -2.33
N THR A 258 12.18 1.13 -1.17
CA THR A 258 12.03 2.59 -1.07
C THR A 258 13.04 3.33 -1.96
N MET A 259 14.31 2.94 -1.94
CA MET A 259 15.35 3.62 -2.74
C MET A 259 15.33 3.28 -4.23
N GLU A 260 14.91 2.08 -4.59
CA GLU A 260 14.98 1.59 -5.97
C GLU A 260 13.66 1.75 -6.73
N ILE A 261 12.54 1.89 -6.03
CA ILE A 261 11.21 2.04 -6.64
C ILE A 261 10.56 3.37 -6.24
N TYR A 262 10.35 3.62 -4.95
CA TYR A 262 9.59 4.79 -4.50
C TYR A 262 10.31 6.11 -4.79
N VAL A 263 11.59 6.22 -4.45
CA VAL A 263 12.36 7.45 -4.69
C VAL A 263 12.48 7.75 -6.19
N PRO A 264 12.83 6.81 -7.08
CA PRO A 264 12.82 7.04 -8.53
C PRO A 264 11.44 7.40 -9.05
N ARG A 265 10.38 6.73 -8.58
CA ARG A 265 9.02 7.05 -9.02
C ARG A 265 8.58 8.44 -8.57
N ALA A 266 8.88 8.84 -7.33
CA ALA A 266 8.62 10.18 -6.81
C ALA A 266 9.34 11.27 -7.65
N ARG A 267 10.58 11.00 -8.08
CA ARG A 267 11.31 11.88 -9.01
C ARG A 267 10.64 11.96 -10.38
N GLU A 268 10.18 10.84 -10.90
CA GLU A 268 9.53 10.77 -12.22
C GLU A 268 8.22 11.58 -12.26
N ILE A 269 7.43 11.52 -11.19
CA ILE A 269 6.20 12.33 -11.08
C ILE A 269 6.47 13.80 -10.67
N GLY A 270 7.74 14.18 -10.49
CA GLY A 270 8.15 15.54 -10.15
C GLY A 270 7.85 15.94 -8.70
N ASP A 271 7.61 15.01 -7.78
CA ASP A 271 7.26 15.31 -6.40
C ASP A 271 8.50 15.39 -5.49
N THR A 272 9.15 16.56 -5.48
CA THR A 272 10.39 16.78 -4.71
C THR A 272 10.21 16.66 -3.20
N ASN A 273 9.06 17.08 -2.66
CA ASN A 273 8.78 16.99 -1.23
C ASN A 273 8.69 15.53 -0.80
N LEU A 274 8.01 14.70 -1.60
CA LEU A 274 7.94 13.27 -1.35
C LEU A 274 9.30 12.59 -1.47
N VAL A 275 10.14 12.99 -2.45
CA VAL A 275 11.52 12.50 -2.56
C VAL A 275 12.32 12.81 -1.29
N GLU A 276 12.27 14.06 -0.83
CA GLU A 276 12.97 14.49 0.38
C GLU A 276 12.48 13.74 1.61
N GLY A 277 11.16 13.63 1.79
CA GLY A 277 10.55 12.88 2.89
C GLY A 277 10.98 11.42 2.93
N LEU A 278 10.89 10.71 1.79
CA LEU A 278 11.30 9.30 1.70
C LEU A 278 12.79 9.08 2.00
N ILE A 279 13.65 10.00 1.58
CA ILE A 279 15.09 9.93 1.84
C ILE A 279 15.41 10.29 3.30
N ALA A 280 14.82 11.36 3.83
CA ALA A 280 15.04 11.84 5.18
C ALA A 280 14.58 10.81 6.23
N ASP A 281 13.38 10.25 6.04
CA ASP A 281 12.85 9.18 6.89
C ASP A 281 13.83 7.98 6.87
N LYS A 282 14.38 7.59 5.70
CA LYS A 282 15.40 6.53 5.63
C LYS A 282 16.69 6.88 6.39
N ILE A 283 17.25 8.08 6.20
CA ILE A 283 18.53 8.48 6.82
C ILE A 283 18.40 8.50 8.34
N SER A 284 17.33 9.10 8.86
CA SER A 284 17.03 9.18 10.30
C SER A 284 17.02 7.78 10.93
N GLU A 285 16.29 6.87 10.28
CA GLU A 285 16.11 5.49 10.73
C GLU A 285 17.41 4.70 10.67
N PHE A 286 18.12 4.78 9.55
CA PHE A 286 19.40 4.10 9.38
C PHE A 286 20.44 4.58 10.41
N ALA A 287 20.53 5.89 10.64
CA ALA A 287 21.44 6.48 11.62
C ALA A 287 21.11 6.03 13.05
N ARG A 288 19.81 6.01 13.42
CA ARG A 288 19.33 5.46 14.69
C ARG A 288 19.74 4.00 14.86
N PHE A 289 19.58 3.17 13.83
CA PHE A 289 19.85 1.72 13.95
C PHE A 289 21.32 1.37 14.03
N VAL A 290 22.18 2.14 13.38
CA VAL A 290 23.62 2.04 13.57
C VAL A 290 24.00 2.42 15.00
N LYS A 291 23.43 3.52 15.52
CA LYS A 291 23.68 3.98 16.90
C LYS A 291 23.24 2.95 17.94
N ASP A 292 22.12 2.28 17.71
CA ASP A 292 21.56 1.27 18.61
C ASP A 292 22.21 -0.12 18.42
N GLY A 293 23.20 -0.25 17.53
CA GLY A 293 23.95 -1.48 17.30
C GLY A 293 23.17 -2.57 16.56
N LEU A 294 22.03 -2.23 15.97
CA LEU A 294 21.10 -3.18 15.35
C LEU A 294 21.53 -3.57 13.92
N ILE A 295 22.20 -2.66 13.21
CA ILE A 295 22.78 -2.91 11.90
C ILE A 295 24.20 -2.33 11.82
N LYS A 296 25.07 -2.95 11.02
CA LYS A 296 26.41 -2.41 10.78
C LYS A 296 26.30 -1.13 9.92
N PRO A 297 27.13 -0.11 10.17
CA PRO A 297 27.19 1.06 9.29
C PRO A 297 27.51 0.62 7.86
N PRO A 298 27.04 1.37 6.84
CA PRO A 298 27.34 1.03 5.46
C PRO A 298 28.86 1.10 5.32
N LYS A 299 29.48 0.15 4.61
CA LYS A 299 30.87 0.33 4.22
C LYS A 299 30.92 1.62 3.40
N THR A 300 31.57 2.64 3.92
CA THR A 300 31.85 3.87 3.17
C THR A 300 32.60 3.44 1.91
N THR A 301 31.93 3.47 0.75
CA THR A 301 32.64 3.51 -0.52
C THR A 301 33.42 4.81 -0.49
N SER A 302 34.72 4.69 -0.25
CA SER A 302 35.69 5.76 -0.42
C SER A 302 35.49 6.37 -1.81
N THR A 303 35.08 7.65 -1.81
CA THR A 303 35.24 8.69 -2.85
C THR A 303 35.23 8.25 -4.31
#